data_AF-A0A524LJM4-F1
#
_entry.id   AF-A0A524LJM4-F1
#
_cell.length_a   1.000
_cell.length_b   1.000
_cell.length_c   1.000
_cell.angle_alpha   90.00
_cell.angle_beta   90.00
_cell.angle_gamma   90.00
#
_symmetry.space_group_name_H-M   'P 1'
#
loop_
_entity.id
_entity.type
_entity.pdbx_description
1 polymer ?
#
loop_
_entity_poly.entity_id
_entity_poly.type
_entity_poly.pdbx_seq_one_letter_code
_entity_poly.pdbx_strand_id
1 'polypeptide(L)'
;MEYSEIDEESIPRYKRGYEWFSHLANASLSKKEWKRLGLFSFYDAPYAESDLLYLSPKQVMLTMAKLAKKKESCLIFVVDAMEKGEMGLSTKPGFDQFMELFEGLFPDSTKFYFGPKDTERKWLHEYPSLKIPLNWLAKRPNVFSEVLSDASPVGELIGPADAAFENFPGMIEVLVEKLGPPSLTEEVMGKIRSTEASEYAGEAVGLMTVFISPTTAVTRGVKYLGKFMSLVKDRRKQEMKEVYLEWTERVQKGYSEENLRKFFDDTPDYESGLIDAVSSFKPVLLVIETRSTLYDLFLPLVLQHLVEEIGYIPPNRRPKHVDDKKKKDKHKKDYDADEMSYESIEGITEEDLPPVTDHLIRSMIDKERDGSHDDIEISEDEFEGKPETMLFLDAATHLSKFNRSFKFALNIPEKFPNMSVAASFFTDREKISTALQEGVLEYMKEKALIFDLHPALFDIATARMPVSRKAWLIGELQKMERIRSRGKVAFLEYVNGEAIKWNLRVVEKPEIEALTRIRRWFGGSK
;
A
#
# COMPACT_ATOMS: atom_id res chain seq x y z
N MET A 1 4.26 6.84 -50.61
CA MET A 1 5.03 6.16 -49.55
C MET A 1 4.12 5.09 -49.00
N GLU A 2 4.40 3.85 -49.36
CA GLU A 2 3.67 2.68 -48.86
C GLU A 2 3.89 2.61 -47.35
N TYR A 3 2.80 2.76 -46.60
CA TYR A 3 2.78 2.42 -45.20
C TYR A 3 2.92 0.90 -45.15
N SER A 4 4.10 0.41 -44.77
CA SER A 4 4.29 -1.01 -44.49
C SER A 4 3.22 -1.43 -43.49
N GLU A 5 2.38 -2.38 -43.88
CA GLU A 5 1.55 -3.15 -42.95
C GLU A 5 2.48 -3.59 -41.82
N ILE A 6 2.32 -2.96 -40.65
CA ILE A 6 3.02 -3.42 -39.45
C ILE A 6 2.39 -4.77 -39.19
N ASP A 7 3.12 -5.81 -39.54
CA ASP A 7 2.71 -7.20 -39.40
C ASP A 7 2.20 -7.40 -37.97
N GLU A 8 0.86 -7.43 -37.81
CA GLU A 8 0.24 -7.40 -36.49
C GLU A 8 0.66 -8.63 -35.66
N GLU A 9 1.09 -9.70 -36.33
CA GLU A 9 1.66 -10.92 -35.75
C GLU A 9 3.07 -10.75 -35.17
N SER A 10 3.80 -9.68 -35.53
CA SER A 10 5.17 -9.43 -35.03
C SER A 10 5.23 -8.84 -33.62
N ILE A 11 4.12 -8.31 -33.09
CA ILE A 11 4.08 -7.63 -31.79
C ILE A 11 3.72 -8.63 -30.69
N PRO A 12 4.51 -8.73 -29.60
CA PRO A 12 4.19 -9.61 -28.48
C PRO A 12 2.79 -9.36 -27.92
N ARG A 13 2.04 -10.43 -27.63
CA ARG A 13 0.68 -10.37 -27.06
C ARG A 13 0.57 -9.54 -25.77
N TYR A 14 1.66 -9.46 -25.01
CA TYR A 14 1.79 -8.58 -23.85
C TYR A 14 1.66 -7.12 -24.26
N LYS A 15 2.52 -6.62 -25.16
CA LYS A 15 2.47 -5.25 -25.66
C LYS A 15 1.12 -4.91 -26.29
N ARG A 16 0.51 -5.86 -27.01
CA ARG A 16 -0.84 -5.72 -27.57
C ARG A 16 -1.90 -5.48 -26.47
N GLY A 17 -1.83 -6.22 -25.36
CA GLY A 17 -2.68 -6.02 -24.18
C GLY A 17 -2.61 -4.60 -23.63
N TYR A 18 -1.39 -4.10 -23.45
CA TYR A 18 -1.16 -2.73 -23.02
C TYR A 18 -1.74 -1.70 -24.02
N GLU A 19 -1.48 -1.86 -25.31
CA GLU A 19 -1.96 -0.94 -26.35
C GLU A 19 -3.48 -0.86 -26.39
N TRP A 20 -4.17 -2.01 -26.35
CA TRP A 20 -5.62 -2.06 -26.42
C TRP A 20 -6.28 -1.45 -25.17
N PHE A 21 -5.76 -1.78 -23.99
CA PHE A 21 -6.26 -1.19 -22.75
C PHE A 21 -5.98 0.31 -22.69
N SER A 22 -4.81 0.76 -23.14
CA SER A 22 -4.47 2.19 -23.23
C SER A 22 -5.40 2.98 -24.13
N HIS A 23 -5.83 2.40 -25.25
CA HIS A 23 -6.82 3.02 -26.12
C HIS A 23 -8.15 3.25 -25.39
N LEU A 24 -8.68 2.20 -24.77
CA LEU A 24 -9.93 2.28 -24.00
C LEU A 24 -9.80 3.28 -22.85
N ALA A 25 -8.68 3.24 -22.14
CA ALA A 25 -8.44 4.11 -21.00
C ALA A 25 -8.42 5.59 -21.39
N ASN A 26 -7.75 5.94 -22.49
CA ASN A 26 -7.76 7.31 -23.03
C ASN A 26 -9.14 7.77 -23.51
N ALA A 27 -9.92 6.87 -24.13
CA ALA A 27 -11.18 7.22 -24.74
C ALA A 27 -12.32 7.33 -23.71
N SER A 28 -12.31 6.46 -22.70
CA SER A 28 -13.49 6.16 -21.89
C SER A 28 -13.28 6.21 -20.38
N LEU A 29 -12.06 5.98 -19.88
CA LEU A 29 -11.81 6.10 -18.45
C LEU A 29 -11.57 7.58 -18.13
N SER A 30 -12.49 8.16 -17.38
CA SER A 30 -12.49 9.60 -17.11
C SER A 30 -11.15 10.09 -16.54
N LYS A 31 -10.69 11.28 -16.99
CA LYS A 31 -9.54 12.02 -16.42
C LYS A 31 -9.82 12.56 -15.00
N LYS A 32 -10.83 12.05 -14.31
CA LYS A 32 -11.21 12.53 -12.99
C LYS A 32 -10.14 12.15 -11.98
N GLU A 33 -9.83 13.11 -11.12
CA GLU A 33 -8.94 12.91 -9.99
C GLU A 33 -9.57 11.91 -9.03
N TRP A 34 -8.75 10.98 -8.55
CA TRP A 34 -9.10 9.99 -7.55
C TRP A 34 -8.01 9.99 -6.50
N LYS A 35 -8.38 9.87 -5.23
CA LYS A 35 -7.43 9.58 -4.15
C LYS A 35 -7.27 8.09 -3.96
N ARG A 36 -8.29 7.31 -4.36
CA ARG A 36 -8.28 5.85 -4.37
C ARG A 36 -8.71 5.25 -5.70
N LEU A 37 -7.91 4.31 -6.17
CA LEU A 37 -8.23 3.46 -7.31
C LEU A 37 -8.08 1.98 -6.94
N GLY A 38 -9.18 1.25 -6.86
CA GLY A 38 -9.16 -0.20 -6.69
C GLY A 38 -9.10 -0.95 -8.02
N LEU A 39 -8.21 -1.92 -8.16
CA LEU A 39 -8.19 -2.85 -9.31
C LEU A 39 -8.48 -4.25 -8.78
N PHE A 40 -9.59 -4.86 -9.19
CA PHE A 40 -10.07 -6.11 -8.61
C PHE A 40 -10.09 -7.26 -9.61
N SER A 41 -9.49 -8.38 -9.22
CA SER A 41 -9.62 -9.69 -9.85
C SER A 41 -10.03 -10.77 -8.86
N PHE A 42 -10.45 -11.91 -9.40
CA PHE A 42 -10.63 -13.12 -8.62
C PHE A 42 -9.25 -13.73 -8.33
N TYR A 43 -8.55 -14.21 -9.35
CA TYR A 43 -7.23 -14.85 -9.18
C TYR A 43 -6.05 -13.86 -9.16
N ASP A 44 -4.94 -14.28 -8.53
CA ASP A 44 -3.60 -13.71 -8.72
C ASP A 44 -3.06 -14.18 -10.09
N ALA A 45 -3.64 -13.63 -11.15
CA ALA A 45 -3.47 -14.05 -12.54
C ALA A 45 -3.72 -12.85 -13.47
N PRO A 46 -3.31 -12.93 -14.76
CA PRO A 46 -3.71 -11.94 -15.75
C PRO A 46 -5.25 -11.81 -15.83
N TYR A 47 -5.73 -10.60 -16.05
CA TYR A 47 -7.15 -10.30 -16.27
C TYR A 47 -7.67 -10.92 -17.57
N ALA A 48 -6.78 -11.07 -18.55
CA ALA A 48 -7.06 -11.80 -19.78
C ALA A 48 -5.80 -12.48 -20.31
N GLU A 49 -5.95 -13.71 -20.77
CA GLU A 49 -4.90 -14.50 -21.40
C GLU A 49 -5.49 -15.27 -22.59
N SER A 50 -4.93 -15.04 -23.77
CA SER A 50 -5.25 -15.72 -25.02
C SER A 50 -4.03 -15.67 -25.96
N ASP A 51 -4.12 -16.35 -27.10
CA ASP A 51 -3.09 -16.24 -28.15
C ASP A 51 -3.00 -14.81 -28.70
N LEU A 52 -4.13 -14.09 -28.68
CA LEU A 52 -4.23 -12.74 -29.20
C LEU A 52 -3.77 -11.67 -28.19
N LEU A 53 -4.09 -11.84 -26.91
CA LEU A 53 -3.97 -10.76 -25.93
C LEU A 53 -3.56 -11.30 -24.56
N TYR A 54 -2.66 -10.58 -23.90
CA TYR A 54 -2.34 -10.77 -22.50
C TYR A 54 -2.48 -9.44 -21.76
N LEU A 55 -3.37 -9.37 -20.77
CA LEU A 55 -3.59 -8.17 -19.94
C LEU A 55 -3.41 -8.51 -18.46
N SER A 56 -2.37 -7.95 -17.84
CA SER A 56 -2.06 -8.11 -16.41
C SER A 56 -2.46 -6.88 -15.57
N PRO A 57 -2.59 -7.05 -14.23
CA PRO A 57 -2.74 -5.92 -13.31
C PRO A 57 -1.71 -4.83 -13.53
N LYS A 58 -0.44 -5.22 -13.75
CA LYS A 58 0.68 -4.29 -13.96
C LYS A 58 0.50 -3.43 -15.20
N GLN A 59 0.03 -3.99 -16.31
CA GLN A 59 -0.22 -3.22 -17.54
C GLN A 59 -1.37 -2.21 -17.37
N VAL A 60 -2.41 -2.61 -16.64
CA VAL A 60 -3.50 -1.69 -16.25
C VAL A 60 -2.96 -0.58 -15.36
N MET A 61 -2.14 -0.90 -14.35
CA MET A 61 -1.50 0.07 -13.46
C MET A 61 -0.60 1.03 -14.22
N LEU A 62 0.26 0.56 -15.14
CA LEU A 62 1.10 1.40 -16.00
C LEU A 62 0.27 2.38 -16.82
N THR A 63 -0.84 1.92 -17.39
CA THR A 63 -1.75 2.76 -18.17
C THR A 63 -2.39 3.84 -17.31
N MET A 64 -2.93 3.45 -16.15
CA MET A 64 -3.59 4.39 -15.24
C MET A 64 -2.60 5.40 -14.66
N ALA A 65 -1.38 4.97 -14.35
CA ALA A 65 -0.29 5.83 -13.91
C ALA A 65 0.10 6.85 -14.98
N LYS A 66 0.20 6.43 -16.24
CA LYS A 66 0.49 7.34 -17.35
C LYS A 66 -0.61 8.40 -17.51
N LEU A 67 -1.88 8.01 -17.34
CA LEU A 67 -3.01 8.94 -17.42
C LEU A 67 -3.05 9.91 -16.23
N ALA A 68 -2.58 9.49 -15.06
CA ALA A 68 -2.62 10.29 -13.85
C ALA A 68 -1.38 11.17 -13.65
N LYS A 69 -0.21 10.80 -14.20
CA LYS A 69 1.06 11.55 -14.07
C LYS A 69 0.93 12.98 -14.61
N LYS A 70 1.00 13.97 -13.70
CA LYS A 70 1.20 15.39 -13.99
C LYS A 70 2.71 15.71 -14.04
N LYS A 71 3.09 16.89 -14.53
CA LYS A 71 4.51 17.30 -14.59
C LYS A 71 5.14 17.37 -13.20
N GLU A 72 4.43 17.94 -12.23
CA GLU A 72 4.86 18.20 -10.85
C GLU A 72 4.36 17.16 -9.83
N SER A 73 3.89 16.00 -10.30
CA SER A 73 3.49 14.90 -9.41
C SER A 73 4.53 13.79 -9.43
N CYS A 74 4.92 13.26 -8.28
CA CYS A 74 5.72 12.04 -8.20
C CYS A 74 4.85 10.79 -8.47
N LEU A 75 5.49 9.73 -9.00
CA LEU A 75 4.87 8.44 -9.28
C LEU A 75 5.73 7.34 -8.68
N ILE A 76 5.15 6.48 -7.85
CA ILE A 76 5.86 5.36 -7.23
C ILE A 76 5.10 4.08 -7.51
N PHE A 77 5.78 3.12 -8.13
CA PHE A 77 5.29 1.76 -8.30
C PHE A 77 5.95 0.83 -7.31
N VAL A 78 5.15 0.05 -6.61
CA VAL A 78 5.58 -1.05 -5.76
C VAL A 78 5.08 -2.33 -6.39
N VAL A 79 5.97 -3.09 -7.01
CA VAL A 79 5.62 -4.29 -7.80
C VAL A 79 6.10 -5.57 -7.12
N ASP A 80 5.23 -6.58 -7.06
CA ASP A 80 5.61 -7.90 -6.57
C ASP A 80 6.33 -8.68 -7.67
N ALA A 81 7.61 -8.98 -7.44
CA ALA A 81 8.44 -9.76 -8.36
C ALA A 81 8.09 -11.24 -8.37
N MET A 82 7.32 -11.72 -7.39
CA MET A 82 7.06 -13.14 -7.20
C MET A 82 5.83 -13.63 -7.97
N GLU A 83 5.10 -12.77 -8.70
CA GLU A 83 3.93 -13.14 -9.53
C GLU A 83 4.26 -14.35 -10.41
N LYS A 84 3.41 -15.38 -10.32
CA LYS A 84 3.57 -16.63 -11.06
C LYS A 84 2.72 -16.55 -12.32
N GLY A 85 3.29 -16.89 -13.47
CA GLY A 85 2.61 -16.86 -14.76
C GLY A 85 3.65 -16.80 -15.89
N GLU A 86 3.25 -17.15 -17.11
CA GLU A 86 4.16 -17.18 -18.26
C GLU A 86 4.86 -15.83 -18.49
N MET A 87 4.13 -14.72 -18.26
CA MET A 87 4.63 -13.35 -18.39
C MET A 87 4.68 -12.62 -17.04
N GLY A 88 4.78 -13.36 -15.93
CA GLY A 88 4.96 -12.79 -14.59
C GLY A 88 6.39 -12.28 -14.38
N LEU A 89 6.58 -11.32 -13.46
CA LEU A 89 7.90 -10.74 -13.16
C LEU A 89 8.90 -11.74 -12.57
N SER A 90 8.42 -12.89 -12.08
CA SER A 90 9.27 -13.97 -11.59
C SER A 90 10.03 -14.69 -12.70
N THR A 91 9.66 -14.45 -13.96
CA THR A 91 10.33 -14.96 -15.16
C THR A 91 11.10 -13.84 -15.85
N LYS A 92 12.27 -14.16 -16.42
CA LYS A 92 13.05 -13.18 -17.18
C LYS A 92 12.27 -12.58 -18.38
N PRO A 93 11.59 -13.37 -19.24
CA PRO A 93 10.85 -12.81 -20.37
C PRO A 93 9.68 -11.90 -19.97
N GLY A 94 8.98 -12.22 -18.87
CA GLY A 94 7.92 -11.38 -18.33
C GLY A 94 8.46 -10.07 -17.73
N PHE A 95 9.58 -10.16 -17.02
CA PHE A 95 10.29 -8.99 -16.50
C PHE A 95 10.78 -8.07 -17.62
N ASP A 96 11.46 -8.61 -18.62
CA ASP A 96 12.02 -7.83 -19.75
C ASP A 96 10.91 -7.09 -20.51
N GLN A 97 9.75 -7.72 -20.76
CA GLN A 97 8.60 -7.08 -21.40
C GLN A 97 7.94 -6.00 -20.53
N PHE A 98 7.86 -6.22 -19.21
CA PHE A 98 7.39 -5.18 -18.30
C PHE A 98 8.33 -3.98 -18.30
N MET A 99 9.65 -4.22 -18.26
CA MET A 99 10.66 -3.17 -18.28
C MET A 99 10.65 -2.40 -19.60
N GLU A 100 10.50 -3.08 -20.74
CA GLU A 100 10.36 -2.41 -22.05
C GLU A 100 9.20 -1.39 -22.03
N LEU A 101 8.05 -1.78 -21.48
CA LEU A 101 6.91 -0.86 -21.36
C LEU A 101 7.17 0.24 -20.35
N PHE A 102 7.70 -0.10 -19.17
CA PHE A 102 7.93 0.86 -18.09
C PHE A 102 8.95 1.93 -18.49
N GLU A 103 10.10 1.52 -19.00
CA GLU A 103 11.17 2.45 -19.42
C GLU A 103 10.77 3.27 -20.63
N GLY A 104 10.01 2.68 -21.56
CA GLY A 104 9.50 3.43 -22.70
C GLY A 104 8.46 4.48 -22.31
N LEU A 105 7.69 4.28 -21.24
CA LEU A 105 6.76 5.29 -20.71
C LEU A 105 7.44 6.30 -19.77
N PHE A 106 8.48 5.85 -19.07
CA PHE A 106 9.18 6.58 -18.01
C PHE A 106 10.70 6.42 -18.14
N PRO A 107 11.33 7.05 -19.15
CA PRO A 107 12.76 6.88 -19.43
C PRO A 107 13.66 7.37 -18.29
N ASP A 108 13.26 8.44 -17.60
CA ASP A 108 14.01 9.03 -16.48
C ASP A 108 13.68 8.39 -15.12
N SER A 109 13.21 7.15 -15.13
CA SER A 109 12.77 6.45 -13.92
C SER A 109 13.94 5.97 -13.05
N THR A 110 13.80 6.15 -11.74
CA THR A 110 14.69 5.57 -10.73
C THR A 110 14.16 4.21 -10.29
N LYS A 111 15.03 3.22 -10.15
CA LYS A 111 14.65 1.83 -9.88
C LYS A 111 15.37 1.32 -8.63
N PHE A 112 14.63 0.64 -7.77
CA PHE A 112 15.10 0.08 -6.52
C PHE A 112 14.64 -1.36 -6.36
N TYR A 113 15.38 -2.13 -5.58
CA TYR A 113 15.06 -3.50 -5.22
C TYR A 113 14.96 -3.65 -3.70
N PHE A 114 13.95 -4.39 -3.23
CA PHE A 114 13.81 -4.75 -1.82
C PHE A 114 13.63 -6.27 -1.69
N GLY A 115 14.66 -6.94 -1.20
CA GLY A 115 14.74 -8.39 -1.13
C GLY A 115 16.12 -8.89 -0.72
N PRO A 116 16.30 -10.21 -0.60
CA PRO A 116 17.52 -10.80 -0.06
C PRO A 116 18.69 -10.93 -1.08
N LYS A 117 18.46 -10.70 -2.37
CA LYS A 117 19.48 -10.81 -3.46
C LYS A 117 20.22 -12.16 -3.54
N ASP A 118 19.68 -13.22 -2.97
CA ASP A 118 20.30 -14.55 -2.94
C ASP A 118 19.55 -15.59 -3.79
N THR A 119 18.54 -15.15 -4.55
CA THR A 119 17.78 -16.01 -5.46
C THR A 119 18.47 -16.18 -6.82
N GLU A 120 18.00 -17.13 -7.62
CA GLU A 120 18.49 -17.35 -8.98
C GLU A 120 18.10 -16.22 -9.95
N ARG A 121 17.23 -15.28 -9.53
CA ARG A 121 16.68 -14.20 -10.35
C ARG A 121 17.63 -13.01 -10.46
N LYS A 122 18.84 -13.27 -10.95
CA LYS A 122 19.93 -12.27 -11.03
C LYS A 122 19.54 -10.97 -11.73
N TRP A 123 18.60 -11.01 -12.69
CA TRP A 123 18.10 -9.82 -13.40
C TRP A 123 17.34 -8.84 -12.48
N LEU A 124 16.77 -9.31 -11.37
CA LEU A 124 16.13 -8.42 -10.38
C LEU A 124 17.17 -7.73 -9.49
N HIS A 125 18.36 -8.34 -9.33
CA HIS A 125 19.37 -7.92 -8.37
C HIS A 125 20.27 -6.79 -8.89
N GLU A 126 20.12 -6.42 -10.17
CA GLU A 126 20.89 -5.35 -10.83
C GLU A 126 20.60 -3.96 -10.25
N TYR A 127 19.43 -3.75 -9.65
CA TYR A 127 19.04 -2.46 -9.08
C TYR A 127 19.63 -2.22 -7.68
N PRO A 128 19.88 -0.96 -7.30
CA PRO A 128 20.25 -0.60 -5.93
C PRO A 128 19.26 -1.14 -4.89
N SER A 129 19.78 -1.67 -3.79
CA SER A 129 18.93 -2.15 -2.69
C SER A 129 18.38 -0.96 -1.91
N LEU A 130 17.05 -0.85 -1.84
CA LEU A 130 16.40 -0.01 -0.85
C LEU A 130 16.47 -0.73 0.50
N LYS A 131 16.87 -0.02 1.55
CA LYS A 131 16.90 -0.53 2.92
C LYS A 131 16.10 0.38 3.84
N ILE A 132 15.71 -0.16 4.99
CA ILE A 132 15.05 0.58 6.06
C ILE A 132 16.12 1.02 7.06
N PRO A 133 16.24 2.32 7.39
CA PRO A 133 17.13 2.76 8.45
C PRO A 133 16.78 2.07 9.77
N LEU A 134 17.73 1.36 10.37
CA LEU A 134 17.54 0.66 11.63
C LEU A 134 17.13 1.64 12.74
N ASN A 135 17.75 2.82 12.74
CA ASN A 135 17.42 3.92 13.65
C ASN A 135 15.97 4.43 13.51
N TRP A 136 15.38 4.35 12.31
CA TRP A 136 13.98 4.74 12.11
C TRP A 136 13.04 3.75 12.81
N LEU A 137 13.32 2.44 12.69
CA LEU A 137 12.53 1.38 13.29
C LEU A 137 12.71 1.33 14.82
N ALA A 138 13.93 1.50 15.32
CA ALA A 138 14.25 1.56 16.75
C ALA A 138 13.49 2.70 17.47
N LYS A 139 13.33 3.86 16.82
CA LYS A 139 12.55 5.00 17.34
C LYS A 139 11.04 4.77 17.30
N ARG A 140 10.56 3.71 16.65
CA ARG A 140 9.14 3.41 16.42
C ARG A 140 8.80 1.96 16.80
N PRO A 141 8.98 1.59 18.08
CA PRO A 141 8.64 0.24 18.54
C PRO A 141 7.17 -0.12 18.30
N ASN A 142 6.26 0.86 18.27
CA ASN A 142 4.84 0.65 17.95
C ASN A 142 4.67 -0.02 16.57
N VAL A 143 5.36 0.50 15.55
CA VAL A 143 5.28 -0.03 14.18
C VAL A 143 5.77 -1.48 14.14
N PHE A 144 6.91 -1.75 14.78
CA PHE A 144 7.47 -3.09 14.81
C PHE A 144 6.57 -4.06 15.58
N SER A 145 6.02 -3.62 16.72
CA SER A 145 5.11 -4.43 17.55
C SER A 145 3.84 -4.85 16.81
N GLU A 146 3.29 -3.97 15.95
CA GLU A 146 2.10 -4.28 15.14
C GLU A 146 2.41 -5.36 14.10
N VAL A 147 3.53 -5.22 13.39
CA VAL A 147 3.98 -6.19 12.40
C VAL A 147 4.31 -7.54 13.04
N LEU A 148 5.01 -7.53 14.18
CA LEU A 148 5.32 -8.76 14.92
C LEU A 148 4.06 -9.43 15.48
N SER A 149 3.09 -8.66 15.98
CA SER A 149 1.81 -9.22 16.45
C SER A 149 1.06 -9.93 15.33
N ASP A 150 1.05 -9.34 14.13
CA ASP A 150 0.42 -9.94 12.95
C ASP A 150 1.20 -11.17 12.44
N ALA A 151 2.53 -11.19 12.60
CA ALA A 151 3.40 -12.30 12.21
C ALA A 151 3.54 -13.39 13.29
N SER A 152 3.07 -13.14 14.52
CA SER A 152 3.26 -14.02 15.67
C SER A 152 2.68 -15.41 15.42
N PRO A 153 3.47 -16.51 15.57
CA PRO A 153 3.02 -17.87 15.30
C PRO A 153 1.81 -18.35 16.11
N VAL A 154 1.54 -17.71 17.25
CA VAL A 154 0.43 -18.01 18.17
C VAL A 154 -0.62 -16.89 18.22
N GLY A 155 -0.47 -15.83 17.42
CA GLY A 155 -1.35 -14.67 17.45
C GLY A 155 -1.24 -13.88 18.75
N GLU A 156 -0.04 -13.78 19.31
CA GLU A 156 0.24 -12.96 20.49
C GLU A 156 0.09 -11.47 20.15
N LEU A 157 -0.38 -10.69 21.13
CA LEU A 157 -0.38 -9.23 21.04
C LEU A 157 0.90 -8.72 21.67
N ILE A 158 1.86 -8.34 20.82
CA ILE A 158 3.17 -7.84 21.24
C ILE A 158 3.06 -6.35 21.51
N GLY A 159 3.50 -5.93 22.71
CA GLY A 159 3.52 -4.52 23.09
C GLY A 159 4.75 -3.78 22.53
N PRO A 160 4.72 -2.44 22.48
CA PRO A 160 5.88 -1.65 22.03
C PRO A 160 7.14 -1.88 22.89
N ALA A 161 6.98 -2.06 24.19
CA ALA A 161 8.12 -2.33 25.08
C ALA A 161 8.83 -3.65 24.73
N ASP A 162 8.06 -4.68 24.36
CA ASP A 162 8.57 -6.00 24.00
C ASP A 162 9.14 -6.06 22.56
N ALA A 163 8.89 -5.01 21.76
CA ALA A 163 9.43 -4.85 20.41
C ALA A 163 10.54 -3.80 20.35
N ALA A 164 10.97 -3.24 21.48
CA ALA A 164 12.02 -2.24 21.52
C ALA A 164 13.40 -2.88 21.35
N PHE A 165 14.25 -2.25 20.54
CA PHE A 165 15.64 -2.65 20.34
C PHE A 165 16.49 -1.43 19.98
N GLU A 166 17.81 -1.53 20.12
CA GLU A 166 18.75 -0.43 19.81
C GLU A 166 19.64 -0.72 18.60
N ASN A 167 19.97 -1.98 18.35
CA ASN A 167 20.94 -2.41 17.33
C ASN A 167 20.56 -3.76 16.71
N PHE A 168 21.36 -4.24 15.76
CA PHE A 168 21.13 -5.54 15.12
C PHE A 168 21.04 -6.70 16.14
N PRO A 169 21.98 -6.89 17.09
CA PRO A 169 21.84 -7.92 18.13
C PRO A 169 20.49 -7.89 18.86
N GLY A 170 20.02 -6.71 19.28
CA GLY A 170 18.72 -6.57 19.93
C GLY A 170 17.54 -6.88 19.00
N MET A 171 17.61 -6.45 17.73
CA MET A 171 16.57 -6.79 16.75
C MET A 171 16.51 -8.30 16.48
N ILE A 172 17.66 -8.97 16.43
CA ILE A 172 17.76 -10.43 16.27
C ILE A 172 17.13 -11.14 17.46
N GLU A 173 17.44 -10.70 18.68
CA GLU A 173 16.86 -11.26 19.91
C GLU A 173 15.33 -11.16 19.88
N VAL A 174 14.77 -9.98 19.60
CA VAL A 174 13.33 -9.77 19.49
C VAL A 174 12.71 -10.66 18.39
N LEU A 175 13.31 -10.73 17.21
CA LEU A 175 12.80 -11.55 16.10
C LEU A 175 12.84 -13.05 16.44
N VAL A 176 13.91 -13.53 17.06
CA VAL A 176 14.06 -14.93 17.45
C VAL A 176 13.11 -15.29 18.59
N GLU A 177 12.94 -14.42 19.58
CA GLU A 177 12.02 -14.63 20.69
C GLU A 177 10.57 -14.67 20.21
N LYS A 178 10.15 -13.69 19.39
CA LYS A 178 8.74 -13.51 19.03
C LYS A 178 8.27 -14.35 17.83
N LEU A 179 9.19 -14.74 16.94
CA LEU A 179 8.89 -15.56 15.75
C LEU A 179 9.45 -16.99 15.84
N GLY A 180 10.17 -17.29 16.93
CA GLY A 180 10.61 -18.64 17.26
C GLY A 180 9.45 -19.60 17.58
N PRO A 181 9.75 -20.88 17.83
CA PRO A 181 8.73 -21.84 18.24
C PRO A 181 8.11 -21.44 19.58
N PRO A 182 6.78 -21.60 19.75
CA PRO A 182 6.10 -21.16 20.96
C PRO A 182 6.48 -22.00 22.19
N SER A 183 6.45 -21.38 23.36
CA SER A 183 6.60 -22.08 24.63
C SER A 183 5.37 -22.95 24.95
N LEU A 184 5.52 -23.97 25.79
CA LEU A 184 4.40 -24.83 26.23
C LEU A 184 3.25 -24.03 26.87
N THR A 185 3.58 -22.90 27.53
CA THR A 185 2.63 -21.97 28.14
C THR A 185 1.88 -21.14 27.10
N GLU A 186 2.56 -20.69 26.04
CA GLU A 186 1.93 -19.99 24.91
C GLU A 186 1.04 -20.93 24.08
N GLU A 187 1.41 -22.20 23.92
CA GLU A 187 0.58 -23.21 23.24
C GLU A 187 -0.77 -23.39 23.94
N VAL A 188 -0.77 -23.36 25.28
CA VAL A 188 -1.99 -23.48 26.09
C VAL A 188 -2.85 -22.21 26.02
N MET A 189 -2.23 -21.02 26.08
CA MET A 189 -2.94 -19.75 25.94
C MET A 189 -3.50 -19.54 24.53
N GLY A 190 -2.75 -19.93 23.50
CA GLY A 190 -3.18 -19.94 22.11
C GLY A 190 -4.36 -20.89 21.88
N LYS A 191 -4.37 -22.06 22.55
CA LYS A 191 -5.53 -22.97 22.54
C LYS A 191 -6.77 -22.31 23.11
N ILE A 192 -6.68 -21.69 24.29
CA ILE A 192 -7.82 -21.02 24.94
C ILE A 192 -8.42 -19.94 24.04
N ARG A 193 -7.58 -19.12 23.38
CA ARG A 193 -8.03 -18.11 22.40
C ARG A 193 -8.60 -18.72 21.12
N SER A 194 -8.05 -19.83 20.64
CA SER A 194 -8.54 -20.51 19.43
C SER A 194 -9.88 -21.25 19.64
N THR A 195 -10.21 -21.63 20.89
CA THR A 195 -11.50 -22.27 21.21
C THR A 195 -12.72 -21.38 21.03
N GLU A 196 -12.56 -20.05 20.94
CA GLU A 196 -13.66 -19.13 20.66
C GLU A 196 -13.94 -18.94 19.15
N ALA A 197 -13.14 -19.54 18.27
CA ALA A 197 -13.29 -19.45 16.81
C ALA A 197 -13.29 -20.84 16.15
N SER A 198 -14.30 -21.65 16.46
CA SER A 198 -14.55 -22.94 15.80
C SER A 198 -15.33 -22.75 14.50
N GLU A 199 -14.76 -23.13 13.35
CA GLU A 199 -15.54 -23.65 12.21
C GLU A 199 -14.68 -24.48 11.22
N TYR A 200 -14.87 -25.81 11.33
CA TYR A 200 -14.43 -26.92 10.46
C TYR A 200 -15.29 -26.98 9.17
N ALA A 201 -15.02 -27.70 8.06
CA ALA A 201 -14.10 -28.76 7.67
C ALA A 201 -13.84 -28.64 6.15
N GLY A 202 -12.62 -28.94 5.69
CA GLY A 202 -12.20 -28.85 4.27
C GLY A 202 -10.67 -28.92 4.10
N GLU A 203 -9.94 -28.66 5.18
CA GLU A 203 -8.48 -28.52 5.25
C GLU A 203 -7.65 -29.81 5.13
N ALA A 204 -8.23 -30.92 4.67
CA ALA A 204 -7.49 -32.19 4.56
C ALA A 204 -6.45 -32.20 3.42
N VAL A 205 -6.68 -31.42 2.35
CA VAL A 205 -5.78 -31.37 1.19
C VAL A 205 -4.60 -30.40 1.42
N GLY A 206 -4.83 -29.31 2.16
CA GLY A 206 -3.79 -28.34 2.54
C GLY A 206 -2.84 -28.83 3.63
N LEU A 207 -3.28 -29.77 4.48
CA LEU A 207 -2.41 -30.40 5.47
C LEU A 207 -1.29 -31.22 4.84
N MET A 208 -1.50 -31.83 3.66
CA MET A 208 -0.47 -32.61 2.98
C MET A 208 0.64 -31.77 2.34
N THR A 209 0.42 -30.49 2.03
CA THR A 209 1.49 -29.62 1.48
C THR A 209 2.47 -29.13 2.56
N VAL A 210 2.04 -29.10 3.83
CA VAL A 210 2.93 -28.89 4.99
C VAL A 210 3.93 -30.05 5.15
N PHE A 211 3.57 -31.26 4.71
CA PHE A 211 4.48 -32.42 4.71
C PHE A 211 5.57 -32.36 3.63
N ILE A 212 5.47 -31.46 2.64
CA ILE A 212 6.38 -31.41 1.48
C ILE A 212 7.30 -30.19 1.51
N SER A 213 6.96 -29.12 2.26
CA SER A 213 7.89 -28.02 2.52
C SER A 213 7.51 -27.20 3.77
N PRO A 214 8.32 -27.20 4.85
CA PRO A 214 8.01 -26.43 6.06
C PRO A 214 8.20 -24.91 5.91
N THR A 215 8.69 -24.43 4.75
CA THR A 215 8.74 -23.00 4.36
C THR A 215 7.34 -22.38 4.30
N THR A 216 6.32 -23.17 3.99
CA THR A 216 4.93 -22.72 3.89
C THR A 216 4.28 -22.45 5.25
N ALA A 217 4.80 -23.02 6.34
CA ALA A 217 4.23 -22.86 7.68
C ALA A 217 4.53 -21.46 8.28
N VAL A 218 5.71 -20.93 8.02
CA VAL A 218 6.12 -19.59 8.49
C VAL A 218 5.51 -18.48 7.61
N THR A 219 5.26 -18.75 6.32
CA THR A 219 4.76 -17.76 5.35
C THR A 219 3.25 -17.68 5.20
N ARG A 220 2.50 -18.66 5.73
CA ARG A 220 1.02 -18.67 5.68
C ARG A 220 0.34 -18.21 6.94
N GLY A 221 1.06 -17.95 8.04
CA GLY A 221 0.48 -17.47 9.29
C GLY A 221 -0.46 -18.49 9.95
N VAL A 222 -0.01 -19.02 11.09
CA VAL A 222 -0.77 -19.28 12.34
C VAL A 222 -2.00 -20.22 12.32
N LYS A 223 -2.96 -20.13 11.39
CA LYS A 223 -4.21 -20.91 11.50
C LYS A 223 -4.04 -22.42 11.35
N TYR A 224 -2.98 -22.88 10.70
CA TYR A 224 -2.72 -24.29 10.44
C TYR A 224 -1.75 -24.94 11.42
N LEU A 225 -0.92 -24.14 12.11
CA LEU A 225 0.06 -24.64 13.07
C LEU A 225 -0.61 -25.21 14.31
N GLY A 226 -1.67 -24.58 14.84
CA GLY A 226 -2.43 -25.14 15.97
C GLY A 226 -2.99 -26.56 15.72
N LYS A 227 -3.42 -26.84 14.47
CA LYS A 227 -3.91 -28.16 14.04
C LYS A 227 -2.79 -29.15 13.70
N PHE A 228 -1.69 -28.67 13.10
CA PHE A 228 -0.47 -29.46 12.92
C PHE A 228 0.06 -29.94 14.27
N MET A 229 0.09 -29.05 15.27
CA MET A 229 0.56 -29.35 16.60
C MET A 229 -0.36 -30.30 17.35
N SER A 230 -1.69 -30.24 17.18
CA SER A 230 -2.59 -31.26 17.73
C SER A 230 -2.41 -32.63 17.05
N LEU A 231 -2.20 -32.66 15.72
CA LEU A 231 -2.00 -33.91 14.96
C LEU A 231 -0.65 -34.59 15.26
N VAL A 232 0.42 -33.82 15.49
CA VAL A 232 1.76 -34.34 15.81
C VAL A 232 1.90 -34.69 17.29
N LYS A 233 1.24 -33.96 18.19
CA LYS A 233 1.18 -34.27 19.63
C LYS A 233 0.54 -35.64 19.90
N ASP A 234 -0.44 -36.03 19.07
CA ASP A 234 -1.08 -37.34 19.15
C ASP A 234 -0.21 -38.49 18.59
N ARG A 235 0.89 -38.20 17.88
CA ARG A 235 1.65 -39.22 17.15
C ARG A 235 3.13 -39.42 17.51
N ARG A 236 3.91 -38.43 18.01
CA ARG A 236 5.29 -38.69 18.52
C ARG A 236 5.99 -37.44 19.15
N LYS A 237 6.48 -37.57 20.39
CA LYS A 237 7.25 -36.53 21.13
C LYS A 237 8.62 -36.19 20.50
N GLN A 238 9.17 -37.10 19.69
CA GLN A 238 10.50 -36.97 19.09
C GLN A 238 10.45 -36.18 17.78
N GLU A 239 9.46 -36.45 16.92
CA GLU A 239 9.18 -35.69 15.69
C GLU A 239 8.89 -34.21 16.00
N MET A 240 8.17 -33.93 17.10
CA MET A 240 7.90 -32.56 17.55
C MET A 240 9.18 -31.80 17.96
N LYS A 241 10.14 -32.47 18.60
CA LYS A 241 11.42 -31.85 18.97
C LYS A 241 12.26 -31.52 17.74
N GLU A 242 12.27 -32.40 16.75
CA GLU A 242 12.97 -32.19 15.48
C GLU A 242 12.40 -30.99 14.73
N VAL A 243 11.07 -30.87 14.64
CA VAL A 243 10.40 -29.70 14.02
C VAL A 243 10.73 -28.39 14.75
N TYR A 244 10.76 -28.39 16.08
CA TYR A 244 11.11 -27.18 16.84
C TYR A 244 12.58 -26.79 16.70
N LEU A 245 13.48 -27.77 16.64
CA LEU A 245 14.90 -27.51 16.37
C LEU A 245 15.07 -26.91 14.97
N GLU A 246 14.45 -27.52 13.95
CA GLU A 246 14.51 -27.04 12.57
C GLU A 246 13.91 -25.62 12.44
N TRP A 247 12.79 -25.33 13.12
CA TRP A 247 12.22 -23.99 13.17
C TRP A 247 13.20 -22.99 13.80
N THR A 248 13.72 -23.30 14.98
CA THR A 248 14.66 -22.43 15.70
C THR A 248 15.88 -22.12 14.84
N GLU A 249 16.49 -23.14 14.26
CA GLU A 249 17.65 -22.99 13.36
C GLU A 249 17.32 -22.11 12.16
N ARG A 250 16.13 -22.26 11.57
CA ARG A 250 15.69 -21.43 10.43
C ARG A 250 15.46 -19.98 10.80
N VAL A 251 14.86 -19.70 11.97
CA VAL A 251 14.63 -18.33 12.44
C VAL A 251 15.95 -17.66 12.79
N GLN A 252 16.83 -18.36 13.51
CA GLN A 252 18.17 -17.86 13.84
C GLN A 252 19.03 -17.61 12.59
N LYS A 253 19.04 -18.55 11.64
CA LYS A 253 19.75 -18.39 10.37
C LYS A 253 19.12 -17.31 9.49
N GLY A 254 17.79 -17.32 9.38
CA GLY A 254 17.01 -16.41 8.55
C GLY A 254 17.15 -14.95 8.98
N TYR A 255 17.13 -14.68 10.29
CA TYR A 255 17.34 -13.37 10.88
C TYR A 255 18.76 -13.18 11.41
N SER A 256 19.76 -13.85 10.84
CA SER A 256 21.16 -13.54 11.14
C SER A 256 21.48 -12.09 10.74
N GLU A 257 22.49 -11.49 11.38
CA GLU A 257 22.91 -10.12 11.08
C GLU A 257 23.23 -9.92 9.59
N GLU A 258 23.90 -10.88 8.96
CA GLU A 258 24.19 -10.88 7.52
C GLU A 258 22.91 -10.74 6.69
N ASN A 259 21.86 -11.48 7.05
CA ASN A 259 20.59 -11.41 6.32
C ASN A 259 19.80 -10.13 6.63
N LEU A 260 19.82 -9.66 7.87
CA LEU A 260 19.13 -8.42 8.25
C LEU A 260 19.78 -7.18 7.60
N ARG A 261 21.11 -7.16 7.43
CA ARG A 261 21.84 -6.09 6.72
C ARG A 261 21.47 -5.96 5.23
N LYS A 262 20.81 -6.97 4.65
CA LYS A 262 20.24 -6.90 3.30
C LYS A 262 19.00 -5.99 3.24
N PHE A 263 18.26 -5.89 4.35
CA PHE A 263 17.00 -5.15 4.45
C PHE A 263 17.11 -3.86 5.27
N PHE A 264 18.06 -3.79 6.21
CA PHE A 264 18.22 -2.68 7.12
C PHE A 264 19.61 -2.07 7.02
N ASP A 265 19.69 -0.77 7.28
CA ASP A 265 20.94 -0.02 7.30
C ASP A 265 21.12 0.70 8.65
N ASP A 266 22.27 0.52 9.29
CA ASP A 266 22.61 1.13 10.58
C ASP A 266 23.41 2.42 10.44
N THR A 267 23.71 2.88 9.22
CA THR A 267 24.42 4.15 9.02
C THR A 267 23.54 5.36 9.39
N PRO A 268 24.06 6.35 10.15
CA PRO A 268 23.29 7.52 10.55
C PRO A 268 22.79 8.37 9.37
N ASP A 269 23.59 8.41 8.31
CA ASP A 269 23.38 9.22 7.11
C ASP A 269 22.90 8.34 5.93
N TYR A 270 22.14 7.28 6.21
CA TYR A 270 21.60 6.45 5.14
C TYR A 270 20.62 7.25 4.29
N GLU A 271 21.07 7.65 3.10
CA GLU A 271 20.25 8.26 2.07
C GLU A 271 19.93 7.20 1.01
N SER A 272 18.67 6.79 0.95
CA SER A 272 18.19 5.80 -0.02
C SER A 272 18.22 6.32 -1.47
N GLY A 273 18.42 7.64 -1.68
CA GLY A 273 18.19 8.31 -2.96
C GLY A 273 16.71 8.40 -3.36
N LEU A 274 15.79 7.86 -2.53
CA LEU A 274 14.35 7.91 -2.78
C LEU A 274 13.84 9.34 -2.70
N ILE A 275 14.22 10.07 -1.66
CA ILE A 275 13.80 11.46 -1.44
C ILE A 275 14.22 12.33 -2.63
N ASP A 276 15.46 12.21 -3.10
CA ASP A 276 15.96 12.99 -4.24
C ASP A 276 15.19 12.68 -5.53
N ALA A 277 14.87 11.40 -5.77
CA ALA A 277 14.06 10.98 -6.92
C ALA A 277 12.65 11.57 -6.85
N VAL A 278 12.03 11.52 -5.66
CA VAL A 278 10.68 12.05 -5.42
C VAL A 278 10.64 13.58 -5.56
N SER A 279 11.60 14.29 -4.95
CA SER A 279 11.74 15.75 -5.05
C SER A 279 12.03 16.21 -6.48
N SER A 280 12.68 15.37 -7.29
CA SER A 280 12.90 15.60 -8.72
C SER A 280 11.70 15.19 -9.60
N PHE A 281 10.57 14.81 -9.01
CA PHE A 281 9.35 14.34 -9.68
C PHE A 281 9.57 13.13 -10.61
N LYS A 282 10.64 12.37 -10.40
CA LYS A 282 10.99 11.21 -11.22
C LYS A 282 10.08 10.02 -10.87
N PRO A 283 9.62 9.25 -11.86
CA PRO A 283 8.97 7.98 -11.60
C PRO A 283 9.90 7.03 -10.86
N VAL A 284 9.41 6.38 -9.82
CA VAL A 284 10.15 5.39 -9.02
C VAL A 284 9.52 4.02 -9.19
N LEU A 285 10.36 3.01 -9.43
CA LEU A 285 9.96 1.59 -9.42
C LEU A 285 10.66 0.89 -8.26
N LEU A 286 9.88 0.36 -7.31
CA LEU A 286 10.33 -0.51 -6.24
C LEU A 286 9.90 -1.94 -6.55
N VAL A 287 10.88 -2.80 -6.84
CA VAL A 287 10.68 -4.23 -7.07
C VAL A 287 10.84 -4.98 -5.75
N ILE A 288 9.80 -5.70 -5.33
CA ILE A 288 9.80 -6.42 -4.05
C ILE A 288 9.92 -7.93 -4.28
N GLU A 289 10.83 -8.57 -3.54
CA GLU A 289 11.05 -10.03 -3.54
C GLU A 289 11.05 -10.59 -2.11
N THR A 290 9.98 -10.32 -1.35
CA THR A 290 9.79 -10.84 0.02
C THR A 290 8.63 -11.82 0.15
N ARG A 291 7.74 -11.86 -0.84
CA ARG A 291 6.52 -12.68 -0.81
C ARG A 291 6.85 -14.15 -0.60
N SER A 292 6.13 -14.79 0.34
CA SER A 292 6.31 -16.21 0.65
C SER A 292 7.74 -16.57 1.08
N THR A 293 8.44 -15.62 1.70
CA THR A 293 9.72 -15.85 2.39
C THR A 293 9.60 -15.52 3.89
N LEU A 294 10.61 -15.83 4.69
CA LEU A 294 10.67 -15.39 6.10
C LEU A 294 10.61 -13.86 6.24
N TYR A 295 10.92 -13.13 5.17
CA TYR A 295 10.99 -11.66 5.14
C TYR A 295 9.66 -10.99 4.74
N ASP A 296 8.56 -11.75 4.58
CA ASP A 296 7.23 -11.21 4.22
C ASP A 296 6.77 -10.12 5.22
N LEU A 297 7.18 -10.21 6.49
CA LEU A 297 6.86 -9.21 7.53
C LEU A 297 7.56 -7.86 7.32
N PHE A 298 8.61 -7.79 6.50
CA PHE A 298 9.28 -6.52 6.19
C PHE A 298 8.55 -5.71 5.12
N LEU A 299 7.61 -6.31 4.38
CA LEU A 299 6.80 -5.62 3.37
C LEU A 299 5.98 -4.46 3.97
N PRO A 300 5.22 -4.66 5.07
CA PRO A 300 4.62 -3.56 5.82
C PRO A 300 5.60 -2.47 6.24
N LEU A 301 6.80 -2.85 6.70
CA LEU A 301 7.79 -1.90 7.23
C LEU A 301 8.34 -0.99 6.13
N VAL A 302 8.71 -1.55 4.97
CA VAL A 302 9.22 -0.75 3.84
C VAL A 302 8.14 0.18 3.31
N LEU A 303 6.87 -0.26 3.27
CA LEU A 303 5.76 0.58 2.85
C LEU A 303 5.52 1.73 3.82
N GLN A 304 5.50 1.46 5.13
CA GLN A 304 5.33 2.51 6.14
C GLN A 304 6.47 3.51 6.11
N HIS A 305 7.71 3.03 6.01
CA HIS A 305 8.90 3.87 5.86
C HIS A 305 8.79 4.79 4.64
N LEU A 306 8.53 4.21 3.47
CA LEU A 306 8.39 4.94 2.20
C LEU A 306 7.33 6.04 2.29
N VAL A 307 6.15 5.71 2.84
CA VAL A 307 5.03 6.66 2.95
C VAL A 307 5.33 7.76 3.96
N GLU A 308 6.02 7.48 5.07
CA GLU A 308 6.40 8.52 6.03
C GLU A 308 7.47 9.49 5.48
N GLU A 309 8.41 8.99 4.68
CA GLU A 309 9.42 9.85 4.04
C GLU A 309 8.78 10.83 3.05
N ILE A 310 7.91 10.35 2.17
CA ILE A 310 7.35 11.14 1.05
C ILE A 310 6.03 11.84 1.40
N GLY A 311 5.33 11.37 2.43
CA GLY A 311 4.01 11.85 2.78
C GLY A 311 4.05 13.18 3.54
N TYR A 312 3.12 14.07 3.21
CA TYR A 312 2.91 15.32 3.93
C TYR A 312 1.87 15.11 5.04
N ILE A 313 2.23 15.51 6.27
CA ILE A 313 1.30 15.53 7.40
C ILE A 313 1.02 17.00 7.76
N PRO A 314 -0.24 17.45 7.64
CA PRO A 314 -0.63 18.80 8.01
C PRO A 314 -0.25 19.15 9.45
N PRO A 315 0.21 20.39 9.74
CA PRO A 315 0.68 20.81 11.07
C PRO A 315 -0.31 20.50 12.21
N ASN A 316 -1.61 20.62 11.96
CA ASN A 316 -2.67 20.34 12.93
C ASN A 316 -2.86 18.85 13.27
N ARG A 317 -2.34 17.93 12.44
CA ARG A 317 -2.40 16.47 12.62
C ARG A 317 -1.07 15.86 13.05
N ARG A 318 -0.01 16.67 13.17
CA ARG A 318 1.30 16.19 13.65
C ARG A 318 1.20 15.71 15.10
N PRO A 319 1.86 14.60 15.46
CA PRO A 319 2.02 14.22 16.86
C PRO A 319 2.70 15.39 17.60
N LYS A 320 2.03 15.94 18.61
CA LYS A 320 2.60 17.04 19.41
C LYS A 320 3.81 16.50 20.16
N HIS A 321 5.00 17.06 19.89
CA HIS A 321 6.20 16.68 20.61
C HIS A 321 6.07 17.07 22.10
N VAL A 322 6.66 16.29 23.00
CA VAL A 322 6.62 16.58 24.46
C VAL A 322 7.22 17.97 24.78
N ASP A 323 8.09 18.49 23.92
CA ASP A 323 8.70 19.82 24.06
C ASP A 323 7.74 20.97 23.71
N ASP A 324 6.72 20.74 22.86
CA ASP A 324 5.69 21.73 22.58
C ASP A 324 4.73 21.91 23.76
N LYS A 325 4.54 20.85 24.58
CA LYS A 325 3.83 20.98 25.86
C LYS A 325 4.63 21.84 26.85
N LYS A 326 5.96 21.67 26.92
CA LYS A 326 6.81 22.51 27.79
C LYS A 326 6.84 23.98 27.37
N LYS A 327 6.81 24.28 26.06
CA LYS A 327 6.71 25.68 25.57
C LYS A 327 5.34 26.30 25.89
N LYS A 328 4.24 25.55 25.76
CA LYS A 328 2.91 26.04 26.16
C LYS A 328 2.74 26.16 27.67
N ASP A 329 3.33 25.27 28.46
CA ASP A 329 3.29 25.36 29.93
C ASP A 329 4.21 26.46 30.49
N LYS A 330 5.28 26.86 29.77
CA LYS A 330 6.03 28.08 30.08
C LYS A 330 5.24 29.33 29.72
N HIS A 331 4.62 29.38 28.53
CA HIS A 331 3.81 30.53 28.13
C HIS A 331 2.54 30.73 28.97
N LYS A 332 2.00 29.65 29.58
CA LYS A 332 0.89 29.74 30.53
C LYS A 332 1.28 30.13 31.95
N LYS A 333 2.57 30.01 32.32
CA LYS A 333 3.05 30.37 33.66
C LYS A 333 3.49 31.83 33.80
N ASP A 334 3.69 32.54 32.68
CA ASP A 334 4.10 33.95 32.68
C ASP A 334 2.92 34.95 32.58
N TYR A 335 1.67 34.48 32.67
CA TYR A 335 0.45 35.33 32.62
C TYR A 335 -0.49 35.20 33.83
N ASP A 336 -0.06 34.56 34.92
CA ASP A 336 -0.84 34.48 36.17
C ASP A 336 0.04 34.89 37.36
N ALA A 337 0.39 36.18 37.40
CA ALA A 337 0.83 36.86 38.62
C ALA A 337 0.79 38.38 38.39
N ASP A 338 -0.41 38.96 38.38
CA ASP A 338 -0.66 40.27 38.97
C ASP A 338 -2.14 40.37 39.32
N GLU A 339 -2.40 40.32 40.62
CA GLU A 339 -3.69 40.57 41.24
C GLU A 339 -4.19 41.97 40.85
N MET A 340 -5.33 42.03 40.15
CA MET A 340 -6.18 43.22 40.13
C MET A 340 -7.58 42.79 40.58
N SER A 341 -7.81 42.89 41.88
CA SER A 341 -9.14 42.79 42.49
C SER A 341 -9.99 43.97 42.01
N TYR A 342 -11.07 43.70 41.28
CA TYR A 342 -12.09 44.70 41.04
C TYR A 342 -13.02 44.76 42.26
N GLU A 343 -12.83 45.77 43.10
CA GLU A 343 -13.90 46.22 43.99
C GLU A 343 -15.06 46.73 43.13
N SER A 344 -16.26 46.24 43.42
CA SER A 344 -17.51 46.64 42.78
C SER A 344 -17.83 48.10 43.13
N ILE A 345 -17.64 49.00 42.16
CA ILE A 345 -18.12 50.39 42.25
C ILE A 345 -19.57 50.43 41.73
N GLU A 346 -20.52 50.34 42.65
CA GLU A 346 -21.87 50.86 42.45
C GLU A 346 -21.79 52.40 42.43
N GLY A 347 -22.34 53.06 41.40
CA GLY A 347 -22.64 54.50 41.45
C GLY A 347 -21.97 55.42 40.44
N ILE A 348 -21.78 54.99 39.18
CA ILE A 348 -21.48 55.93 38.08
C ILE A 348 -22.72 56.09 37.21
N THR A 349 -23.32 57.28 37.21
CA THR A 349 -24.42 57.67 36.31
C THR A 349 -23.87 58.09 34.95
N GLU A 350 -24.65 57.87 33.87
CA GLU A 350 -24.29 58.12 32.46
C GLU A 350 -23.81 59.56 32.14
N GLU A 351 -23.96 60.49 33.07
CA GLU A 351 -23.54 61.90 32.95
C GLU A 351 -22.06 62.13 33.35
N ASP A 352 -21.38 61.14 33.93
CA ASP A 352 -19.95 61.22 34.31
C ASP A 352 -19.00 60.59 33.27
N LEU A 353 -19.51 60.13 32.14
CA LEU A 353 -18.69 59.62 31.04
C LEU A 353 -18.27 60.79 30.13
N PRO A 354 -16.96 61.00 29.89
CA PRO A 354 -16.51 62.05 28.98
C PRO A 354 -16.99 61.75 27.55
N PRO A 355 -17.32 62.78 26.75
CA PRO A 355 -17.84 62.57 25.40
C PRO A 355 -16.79 61.85 24.55
N VAL A 356 -17.16 60.66 24.04
CA VAL A 356 -16.33 59.90 23.11
C VAL A 356 -16.18 60.74 21.84
N THR A 357 -15.04 61.39 21.70
CA THR A 357 -14.70 62.13 20.48
C THR A 357 -14.20 61.13 19.44
N ASP A 358 -14.65 61.27 18.18
CA ASP A 358 -14.27 60.45 17.03
C ASP A 358 -12.75 60.30 16.81
N HIS A 359 -11.95 61.12 17.48
CA HIS A 359 -10.49 61.04 17.52
C HIS A 359 -9.96 59.79 18.23
N LEU A 360 -10.65 59.29 19.26
CA LEU A 360 -10.24 58.10 20.01
C LEU A 360 -10.51 56.81 19.23
N ILE A 361 -11.60 56.76 18.47
CA ILE A 361 -11.90 55.65 17.56
C ILE A 361 -10.91 55.64 16.38
N ARG A 362 -10.58 56.81 15.80
CA ARG A 362 -9.55 56.89 14.74
C ARG A 362 -8.16 56.50 15.23
N SER A 363 -7.75 56.91 16.43
CA SER A 363 -6.43 56.52 16.96
C SER A 363 -6.30 55.03 17.31
N MET A 364 -7.41 54.33 17.57
CA MET A 364 -7.41 52.86 17.68
C MET A 364 -7.40 52.18 16.31
N ILE A 365 -8.13 52.70 15.32
CA ILE A 365 -8.14 52.16 13.94
C ILE A 365 -6.79 52.39 13.24
N ASP A 366 -6.11 53.52 13.51
CA ASP A 366 -4.80 53.82 12.93
C ASP A 366 -3.66 53.07 13.66
N LYS A 367 -3.82 52.71 14.94
CA LYS A 367 -2.88 51.81 15.65
C LYS A 367 -3.01 50.34 15.28
N GLU A 368 -4.13 49.91 14.71
CA GLU A 368 -4.28 48.58 14.10
C GLU A 368 -3.77 48.53 12.64
N ARG A 369 -3.36 49.66 12.06
CA ARG A 369 -2.87 49.74 10.67
C ARG A 369 -1.37 49.90 10.48
N ASP A 370 -0.60 50.17 11.54
CA ASP A 370 0.87 50.32 11.49
C ASP A 370 1.61 49.24 12.30
N GLY A 371 1.30 47.98 12.03
CA GLY A 371 2.06 46.81 12.50
C GLY A 371 2.60 46.01 11.32
N SER A 372 3.78 46.39 10.84
CA SER A 372 4.71 45.60 10.00
C SER A 372 4.06 44.61 9.02
N HIS A 373 3.88 45.07 7.77
CA HIS A 373 4.14 44.23 6.61
C HIS A 373 5.63 43.82 6.64
N ASP A 374 5.96 42.86 7.50
CA ASP A 374 6.97 41.89 7.13
C ASP A 374 6.28 41.04 6.06
N ASP A 375 6.79 41.14 4.84
CA ASP A 375 6.55 40.19 3.78
C ASP A 375 6.94 38.79 4.31
N ILE A 376 5.99 38.13 4.97
CA ILE A 376 5.97 36.68 4.99
C ILE A 376 5.58 36.33 3.55
N GLU A 377 6.60 36.15 2.71
CA GLU A 377 6.50 35.22 1.60
C GLU A 377 6.05 33.88 2.20
N ILE A 378 4.74 33.72 2.33
CA ILE A 378 4.11 32.42 2.55
C ILE A 378 4.45 31.67 1.27
N SER A 379 5.42 30.75 1.34
CA SER A 379 5.71 29.86 0.22
C SER A 379 4.38 29.25 -0.23
N GLU A 380 4.01 29.45 -1.50
CA GLU A 380 2.81 28.89 -2.13
C GLU A 380 2.86 27.35 -2.28
N ASP A 381 3.55 26.64 -1.40
CA ASP A 381 3.64 25.20 -1.38
C ASP A 381 2.55 24.63 -0.46
N GLU A 382 1.43 24.19 -1.05
CA GLU A 382 0.28 23.56 -0.36
C GLU A 382 0.69 22.42 0.61
N PHE A 383 1.86 21.80 0.36
CA PHE A 383 2.38 20.65 1.10
C PHE A 383 3.81 20.86 1.65
N GLU A 384 4.22 22.09 1.96
CA GLU A 384 5.56 22.41 2.52
C GLU A 384 6.72 21.84 1.68
N GLY A 385 6.64 22.00 0.35
CA GLY A 385 7.65 21.54 -0.61
C GLY A 385 7.57 20.05 -0.96
N LYS A 386 6.65 19.27 -0.36
CA LYS A 386 6.46 17.86 -0.75
C LYS A 386 5.56 17.73 -1.98
N PRO A 387 5.96 16.96 -3.01
CA PRO A 387 5.18 16.81 -4.22
C PRO A 387 3.89 16.01 -4.00
N GLU A 388 2.86 16.28 -4.81
CA GLU A 388 1.72 15.37 -4.96
C GLU A 388 2.26 14.01 -5.47
N THR A 389 1.93 12.92 -4.79
CA THR A 389 2.50 11.60 -5.06
C THR A 389 1.43 10.56 -5.33
N MET A 390 1.56 9.84 -6.44
CA MET A 390 0.72 8.69 -6.76
C MET A 390 1.44 7.39 -6.47
N LEU A 391 0.90 6.60 -5.55
CA LEU A 391 1.43 5.31 -5.13
C LEU A 391 0.63 4.17 -5.78
N PHE A 392 1.30 3.33 -6.54
CA PHE A 392 0.74 2.16 -7.19
C PHE A 392 1.22 0.90 -6.47
N LEU A 393 0.33 0.26 -5.71
CA LEU A 393 0.60 -0.95 -4.94
C LEU A 393 0.09 -2.18 -5.70
N ASP A 394 1.01 -2.99 -6.16
CA ASP A 394 0.66 -4.27 -6.74
C ASP A 394 0.43 -5.33 -5.66
N ALA A 395 -0.48 -6.26 -5.94
CA ALA A 395 -0.79 -7.41 -5.12
C ALA A 395 -1.06 -7.06 -3.64
N ALA A 396 -1.79 -5.96 -3.40
CA ALA A 396 -2.11 -5.44 -2.08
C ALA A 396 -2.89 -6.44 -1.20
N THR A 397 -3.53 -7.45 -1.80
CA THR A 397 -4.08 -8.60 -1.08
C THR A 397 -3.03 -9.33 -0.21
N HIS A 398 -1.74 -9.30 -0.53
CA HIS A 398 -0.72 -9.88 0.35
C HIS A 398 -0.56 -9.14 1.67
N LEU A 399 -0.72 -7.82 1.67
CA LEU A 399 -0.70 -7.00 2.89
C LEU A 399 -1.85 -7.37 3.84
N SER A 400 -2.98 -7.88 3.34
CA SER A 400 -4.11 -8.32 4.18
C SER A 400 -3.78 -9.44 5.16
N LYS A 401 -2.62 -10.11 5.03
CA LYS A 401 -2.13 -11.04 6.05
C LYS A 401 -1.77 -10.30 7.35
N PHE A 402 -1.36 -9.04 7.23
CA PHE A 402 -0.96 -8.18 8.33
C PHE A 402 -2.09 -7.20 8.64
N ASN A 403 -3.10 -7.66 9.37
CA ASN A 403 -4.35 -6.93 9.58
C ASN A 403 -4.15 -5.48 10.07
N ARG A 404 -3.25 -5.26 11.04
CA ARG A 404 -3.00 -3.93 11.61
C ARG A 404 -2.27 -3.04 10.61
N SER A 405 -1.24 -3.60 9.99
CA SER A 405 -0.47 -2.90 8.95
C SER A 405 -1.27 -2.59 7.69
N PHE A 406 -2.23 -3.45 7.35
CA PHE A 406 -3.12 -3.26 6.22
C PHE A 406 -4.09 -2.10 6.45
N LYS A 407 -4.58 -1.92 7.68
CA LYS A 407 -5.38 -0.74 8.05
C LYS A 407 -4.60 0.56 7.90
N PHE A 408 -3.30 0.56 8.17
CA PHE A 408 -2.46 1.71 7.84
C PHE A 408 -2.46 1.98 6.32
N ALA A 409 -2.21 0.95 5.50
CA ALA A 409 -2.16 1.10 4.04
C ALA A 409 -3.48 1.61 3.44
N LEU A 410 -4.62 1.23 4.04
CA LEU A 410 -5.95 1.69 3.64
C LEU A 410 -6.20 3.18 3.88
N ASN A 411 -5.56 3.73 4.91
CA ASN A 411 -5.76 5.11 5.36
C ASN A 411 -4.65 6.06 4.89
N ILE A 412 -3.79 5.64 3.95
CA ILE A 412 -2.71 6.48 3.41
C ILE A 412 -3.28 7.81 2.87
N PRO A 413 -4.32 7.84 2.02
CA PRO A 413 -4.84 9.10 1.49
C PRO A 413 -5.45 10.06 2.54
N GLU A 414 -5.98 9.56 3.66
CA GLU A 414 -6.47 10.41 4.77
C GLU A 414 -5.33 10.95 5.61
N LYS A 415 -4.33 10.11 5.87
CA LYS A 415 -3.19 10.47 6.71
C LYS A 415 -2.27 11.44 5.98
N PHE A 416 -2.08 11.26 4.67
CA PHE A 416 -1.18 12.02 3.82
C PHE A 416 -1.95 12.66 2.66
N PRO A 417 -2.40 13.92 2.80
CA PRO A 417 -3.28 14.57 1.81
C PRO A 417 -2.66 14.75 0.42
N ASN A 418 -1.32 14.79 0.34
CA ASN A 418 -0.57 14.86 -0.92
C ASN A 418 -0.46 13.51 -1.63
N MET A 419 -1.04 12.43 -1.10
CA MET A 419 -0.92 11.08 -1.65
C MET A 419 -2.24 10.53 -2.18
N SER A 420 -2.17 9.95 -3.38
CA SER A 420 -3.24 9.15 -3.99
C SER A 420 -2.74 7.72 -4.17
N VAL A 421 -3.59 6.72 -3.91
CA VAL A 421 -3.19 5.31 -3.94
C VAL A 421 -4.05 4.50 -4.91
N ALA A 422 -3.38 3.79 -5.82
CA ALA A 422 -3.96 2.74 -6.63
C ALA A 422 -3.48 1.39 -6.12
N ALA A 423 -4.39 0.44 -5.89
CA ALA A 423 -4.03 -0.87 -5.36
C ALA A 423 -4.71 -2.00 -6.15
N SER A 424 -3.94 -3.03 -6.51
CA SER A 424 -4.47 -4.25 -7.10
C SER A 424 -4.78 -5.31 -6.04
N PHE A 425 -5.97 -5.90 -6.14
CA PHE A 425 -6.48 -6.91 -5.22
C PHE A 425 -6.97 -8.11 -6.01
N PHE A 426 -6.47 -9.29 -5.66
CA PHE A 426 -7.09 -10.55 -6.02
C PHE A 426 -7.92 -11.07 -4.85
N THR A 427 -9.04 -11.73 -5.15
CA THR A 427 -10.08 -12.09 -4.18
C THR A 427 -10.35 -13.60 -4.09
N ASP A 428 -9.53 -14.42 -4.74
CA ASP A 428 -9.54 -15.89 -4.71
C ASP A 428 -9.07 -16.38 -3.34
N ARG A 429 -9.98 -16.33 -2.37
CA ARG A 429 -9.82 -16.96 -1.07
C ARG A 429 -11.12 -17.64 -0.70
N GLU A 430 -11.06 -18.94 -0.42
CA GLU A 430 -12.18 -19.73 0.11
C GLU A 430 -12.83 -19.07 1.34
N LYS A 431 -12.02 -18.37 2.15
CA LYS A 431 -12.49 -17.48 3.22
C LYS A 431 -11.86 -16.10 3.07
N ILE A 432 -12.68 -15.12 2.74
CA ILE A 432 -12.30 -13.71 2.69
C ILE A 432 -12.03 -13.23 4.13
N SER A 433 -10.80 -12.82 4.42
CA SER A 433 -10.46 -12.19 5.69
C SER A 433 -11.21 -10.85 5.84
N THR A 434 -11.60 -10.51 7.06
CA THR A 434 -12.22 -9.21 7.38
C THR A 434 -11.37 -8.03 6.90
N ALA A 435 -10.05 -8.11 7.04
CA ALA A 435 -9.13 -7.10 6.51
C ALA A 435 -9.27 -6.93 4.99
N LEU A 436 -9.20 -8.01 4.21
CA LEU A 436 -9.41 -7.95 2.76
C LEU A 436 -10.79 -7.38 2.38
N GLN A 437 -11.84 -7.72 3.12
CA GLN A 437 -13.18 -7.15 2.91
C GLN A 437 -13.20 -5.64 3.16
N GLU A 438 -12.64 -5.17 4.27
CA GLU A 438 -12.46 -3.73 4.55
C GLU A 438 -11.65 -3.08 3.42
N GLY A 439 -10.60 -3.76 2.95
CA GLY A 439 -9.76 -3.37 1.83
C GLY A 439 -10.51 -3.07 0.56
N VAL A 440 -11.26 -4.05 0.10
CA VAL A 440 -12.07 -3.97 -1.12
C VAL A 440 -13.11 -2.87 -1.02
N LEU A 441 -13.82 -2.78 0.12
CA LEU A 441 -14.84 -1.75 0.31
C LEU A 441 -14.25 -0.34 0.32
N GLU A 442 -13.10 -0.13 0.95
CA GLU A 442 -12.42 1.16 1.01
C GLU A 442 -11.99 1.63 -0.38
N TYR A 443 -11.33 0.76 -1.15
CA TYR A 443 -10.87 1.06 -2.51
C TYR A 443 -12.00 1.09 -3.55
N MET A 444 -13.20 0.62 -3.20
CA MET A 444 -14.41 0.80 -3.99
C MET A 444 -15.19 2.09 -3.66
N LYS A 445 -14.75 2.93 -2.70
CA LYS A 445 -15.51 4.15 -2.34
C LYS A 445 -15.46 5.26 -3.40
N GLU A 446 -14.37 5.35 -4.16
CA GLU A 446 -14.13 6.43 -5.11
C GLU A 446 -14.16 5.92 -6.54
N LYS A 447 -13.13 5.18 -6.96
CA LYS A 447 -13.02 4.63 -8.30
C LYS A 447 -12.51 3.19 -8.25
N ALA A 448 -13.13 2.30 -9.01
CA ALA A 448 -12.69 0.91 -9.09
C ALA A 448 -12.86 0.32 -10.49
N LEU A 449 -11.89 -0.50 -10.90
CA LEU A 449 -11.97 -1.34 -12.10
C LEU A 449 -12.09 -2.80 -11.66
N ILE A 450 -13.22 -3.42 -11.95
CA ILE A 450 -13.59 -4.75 -11.47
C ILE A 450 -13.61 -5.70 -12.66
N PHE A 451 -12.52 -6.44 -12.84
CA PHE A 451 -12.40 -7.47 -13.86
C PHE A 451 -13.10 -8.75 -13.41
N ASP A 452 -12.97 -9.06 -12.13
CA ASP A 452 -13.64 -10.17 -11.50
C ASP A 452 -13.64 -9.97 -9.97
N LEU A 453 -14.64 -10.49 -9.27
CA LEU A 453 -14.78 -10.29 -7.83
C LEU A 453 -15.44 -11.49 -7.17
N HIS A 454 -14.92 -11.89 -6.01
CA HIS A 454 -15.53 -12.96 -5.25
C HIS A 454 -17.03 -12.67 -4.95
N PRO A 455 -17.96 -13.63 -5.16
CA PRO A 455 -19.40 -13.39 -5.02
C PRO A 455 -19.81 -12.77 -3.67
N ALA A 456 -19.24 -13.27 -2.56
CA ALA A 456 -19.49 -12.71 -1.24
C ALA A 456 -19.07 -11.23 -1.10
N LEU A 457 -17.94 -10.82 -1.69
CA LEU A 457 -17.51 -9.41 -1.69
C LEU A 457 -18.42 -8.56 -2.57
N PHE A 458 -18.85 -9.08 -3.71
CA PHE A 458 -19.81 -8.41 -4.58
C PHE A 458 -21.14 -8.18 -3.87
N ASP A 459 -21.64 -9.18 -3.14
CA ASP A 459 -22.87 -9.06 -2.36
C ASP A 459 -22.75 -8.00 -1.26
N ILE A 460 -21.62 -7.95 -0.56
CA ILE A 460 -21.36 -6.96 0.50
C ILE A 460 -21.24 -5.55 -0.10
N ALA A 461 -20.48 -5.39 -1.19
CA ALA A 461 -20.30 -4.11 -1.87
C ALA A 461 -21.62 -3.56 -2.45
N THR A 462 -22.54 -4.45 -2.84
CA THR A 462 -23.85 -4.09 -3.40
C THR A 462 -25.00 -4.16 -2.39
N ALA A 463 -24.75 -4.46 -1.12
CA ALA A 463 -25.78 -4.74 -0.11
C ALA A 463 -26.78 -3.58 0.09
N ARG A 464 -26.32 -2.34 -0.07
CA ARG A 464 -27.15 -1.12 0.08
C ARG A 464 -27.86 -0.70 -1.21
N MET A 465 -27.73 -1.45 -2.30
CA MET A 465 -28.34 -1.12 -3.57
C MET A 465 -29.79 -1.63 -3.66
N PRO A 466 -30.68 -0.90 -4.35
CA PRO A 466 -32.00 -1.42 -4.70
C PRO A 466 -31.90 -2.74 -5.47
N VAL A 467 -32.82 -3.67 -5.20
CA VAL A 467 -32.86 -5.01 -5.82
C VAL A 467 -32.84 -4.93 -7.35
N SER A 468 -33.56 -3.97 -7.95
CA SER A 468 -33.59 -3.77 -9.40
C SER A 468 -32.21 -3.41 -9.98
N ARG A 469 -31.44 -2.56 -9.28
CA ARG A 469 -30.07 -2.21 -9.69
C ARG A 469 -29.11 -3.37 -9.50
N LYS A 470 -29.25 -4.13 -8.40
CA LYS A 470 -28.45 -5.34 -8.18
C LYS A 470 -28.71 -6.38 -9.27
N ALA A 471 -29.96 -6.61 -9.64
CA ALA A 471 -30.33 -7.50 -10.74
C ALA A 471 -29.75 -7.05 -12.09
N TRP A 472 -29.78 -5.74 -12.36
CA TRP A 472 -29.13 -5.16 -13.55
C TRP A 472 -27.62 -5.42 -13.55
N LEU A 473 -26.92 -5.18 -12.43
CA LEU A 473 -25.49 -5.45 -12.31
C LEU A 473 -25.13 -6.93 -12.50
N ILE A 474 -25.94 -7.84 -11.96
CA ILE A 474 -25.77 -9.29 -12.19
C ILE A 474 -25.92 -9.60 -13.69
N GLY A 475 -26.86 -8.96 -14.37
CA GLY A 475 -27.00 -9.06 -15.82
C GLY A 475 -25.76 -8.56 -16.58
N GLU A 476 -25.16 -7.45 -16.15
CA GLU A 476 -23.90 -6.94 -16.72
C GLU A 476 -22.72 -7.88 -16.45
N LEU A 477 -22.62 -8.48 -15.25
CA LEU A 477 -21.60 -9.50 -14.97
C LEU A 477 -21.76 -10.74 -15.87
N GLN A 478 -22.98 -11.20 -16.11
CA GLN A 478 -23.24 -12.30 -17.04
C GLN A 478 -22.84 -11.94 -18.48
N LYS A 479 -23.07 -10.70 -18.91
CA LYS A 479 -22.61 -10.20 -20.22
C LYS A 479 -21.09 -10.16 -20.28
N MET A 480 -20.45 -9.64 -19.23
CA MET A 480 -18.99 -9.60 -19.09
C MET A 480 -18.39 -11.01 -19.24
N GLU A 481 -18.95 -12.00 -18.57
CA GLU A 481 -18.50 -13.40 -18.67
C GLU A 481 -18.68 -13.99 -20.07
N ARG A 482 -19.80 -13.69 -20.74
CA ARG A 482 -20.02 -14.10 -22.15
C ARG A 482 -19.03 -13.45 -23.12
N ILE A 483 -18.52 -12.25 -22.81
CA ILE A 483 -17.51 -11.57 -23.61
C ILE A 483 -16.14 -12.21 -23.36
N ARG A 484 -15.82 -12.50 -22.10
CA ARG A 484 -14.58 -13.20 -21.69
C ARG A 484 -14.47 -14.59 -22.30
N SER A 485 -15.55 -15.37 -22.32
CA SER A 485 -15.56 -16.70 -22.94
C SER A 485 -15.34 -16.70 -24.46
N ARG A 486 -15.45 -15.53 -25.11
CA ARG A 486 -15.12 -15.32 -26.53
C ARG A 486 -13.68 -14.80 -26.73
N GLY A 487 -12.84 -14.80 -25.68
CA GLY A 487 -11.46 -14.33 -25.73
C GLY A 487 -11.30 -12.80 -25.75
N LYS A 488 -12.36 -12.03 -25.45
CA LYS A 488 -12.31 -10.57 -25.34
C LYS A 488 -12.18 -10.15 -23.88
N VAL A 489 -11.73 -8.92 -23.63
CA VAL A 489 -11.63 -8.39 -22.26
C VAL A 489 -12.79 -7.45 -21.97
N ALA A 490 -13.42 -7.62 -20.82
CA ALA A 490 -14.42 -6.72 -20.30
C ALA A 490 -14.28 -6.58 -18.78
N PHE A 491 -14.67 -5.44 -18.25
CA PHE A 491 -14.65 -5.15 -16.81
C PHE A 491 -15.75 -4.14 -16.46
N LEU A 492 -16.15 -4.12 -15.19
CA LEU A 492 -17.02 -3.09 -14.65
C LEU A 492 -16.21 -1.93 -14.08
N GLU A 493 -16.47 -0.73 -14.55
CA GLU A 493 -15.96 0.51 -13.96
C GLU A 493 -16.98 1.02 -12.93
N TYR A 494 -16.53 1.24 -11.70
CA TYR A 494 -17.27 1.97 -10.68
C TYR A 494 -16.67 3.36 -10.49
N VAL A 495 -17.51 4.40 -10.53
CA VAL A 495 -17.14 5.79 -10.24
C VAL A 495 -18.17 6.41 -9.30
N ASN A 496 -17.73 6.84 -8.13
CA ASN A 496 -18.57 7.59 -7.21
C ASN A 496 -18.71 9.05 -7.67
N GLY A 497 -19.90 9.62 -7.51
CA GLY A 497 -20.22 10.99 -7.95
C GLY A 497 -20.78 11.13 -9.36
N GLU A 498 -20.90 10.04 -10.14
CA GLU A 498 -21.61 10.04 -11.42
C GLU A 498 -23.09 9.67 -11.27
N ALA A 499 -23.93 10.16 -12.19
CA ALA A 499 -25.34 9.80 -12.28
C ALA A 499 -25.51 8.28 -12.48
N ILE A 500 -24.62 7.69 -13.29
CA ILE A 500 -24.50 6.25 -13.50
C ILE A 500 -23.16 5.82 -12.88
N LYS A 501 -23.23 5.18 -11.70
CA LYS A 501 -22.03 4.79 -10.96
C LYS A 501 -21.29 3.58 -11.54
N TRP A 502 -21.95 2.80 -12.41
CA TRP A 502 -21.45 1.51 -12.88
C TRP A 502 -21.53 1.45 -14.40
N ASN A 503 -20.41 1.18 -15.06
CA ASN A 503 -20.31 1.11 -16.51
C ASN A 503 -19.61 -0.18 -16.93
N LEU A 504 -20.24 -0.98 -17.80
CA LEU A 504 -19.56 -2.10 -18.45
C LEU A 504 -18.64 -1.57 -19.55
N ARG A 505 -17.35 -1.90 -19.44
CA ARG A 505 -16.32 -1.53 -20.42
C ARG A 505 -15.83 -2.79 -21.13
N VAL A 506 -15.66 -2.69 -22.44
CA VAL A 506 -15.15 -3.77 -23.29
C VAL A 506 -13.90 -3.27 -23.98
N VAL A 507 -12.78 -3.97 -23.80
CA VAL A 507 -11.53 -3.63 -24.47
C VAL A 507 -11.62 -4.14 -25.91
N GLU A 508 -11.78 -3.19 -26.83
CA GLU A 508 -11.85 -3.46 -28.26
C GLU A 508 -10.51 -3.23 -28.94
N LYS A 509 -10.32 -3.88 -30.09
CA LYS A 509 -9.14 -3.65 -30.92
C LYS A 509 -9.16 -2.19 -31.40
N PRO A 510 -8.14 -1.39 -31.08
CA PRO A 510 -8.04 -0.01 -31.55
C PRO A 510 -7.82 0.07 -33.06
N GLU A 511 -8.27 1.16 -33.65
CA GLU A 511 -7.91 1.54 -35.03
C GLU A 511 -6.41 1.85 -35.15
N ILE A 512 -5.86 1.69 -36.36
CA ILE A 512 -4.42 1.87 -36.65
C ILE A 512 -3.92 3.27 -36.23
N GLU A 513 -4.75 4.30 -36.41
CA GLU A 513 -4.41 5.67 -36.00
C GLU A 513 -4.26 5.80 -34.47
N ALA A 514 -5.14 5.15 -33.72
CA ALA A 514 -5.09 5.15 -32.26
C ALA A 514 -3.84 4.39 -31.74
N LEU A 515 -3.51 3.26 -32.37
CA LEU A 515 -2.26 2.54 -32.10
C LEU A 515 -1.04 3.40 -32.35
N THR A 516 -1.02 4.14 -33.46
CA THR A 516 0.08 5.05 -33.79
C THR A 516 0.23 6.13 -32.72
N ARG A 517 -0.86 6.68 -32.18
CA ARG A 517 -0.82 7.67 -31.08
C ARG A 517 -0.26 7.08 -29.78
N ILE A 518 -0.64 5.85 -29.44
CA ILE A 518 -0.12 5.17 -28.24
C ILE A 518 1.37 4.86 -28.43
N ARG A 519 1.79 4.42 -29.62
CA ARG A 519 3.19 4.13 -29.92
C ARG A 519 4.09 5.36 -29.84
N ARG A 520 3.56 6.55 -30.15
CA ARG A 520 4.28 7.82 -29.93
C ARG A 520 4.63 8.06 -28.46
N TRP A 521 3.97 7.40 -27.50
CA TRP A 521 4.35 7.53 -26.09
C TRP A 521 5.70 6.92 -25.78
N PHE A 522 6.10 5.89 -26.52
CA PHE A 522 7.41 5.24 -26.40
C PHE A 522 8.51 5.98 -27.18
N GLY A 523 8.10 6.87 -28.08
CA GLY A 523 8.99 7.72 -28.86
C GLY A 523 9.03 9.12 -28.27
N GLY A 524 9.93 9.33 -27.29
CA GLY A 524 10.42 10.68 -27.04
C GLY A 524 10.87 11.29 -28.36
N SER A 525 10.41 12.51 -28.63
CA SER A 525 10.88 13.35 -29.73
C SER A 525 12.39 13.17 -29.93
N LYS A 526 12.79 12.58 -31.05
CA LYS A 526 14.11 12.87 -31.63
C LYS A 526 14.07 14.26 -32.24
#